data_AF-A0A1V4DKZ6-F1
#
_entry.id   AF-A0A1V4DKZ6-F1
#
_cell.length_a   1.000
_cell.length_b   1.000
_cell.length_c   1.000
_cell.angle_alpha   90.00
_cell.angle_beta   90.00
_cell.angle_gamma   90.00
#
_symmetry.space_group_name_H-M   'P 1'
#
loop_
_entity.id
_entity.type
_entity.pdbx_description
1 polymer ?
#
loop_
_entity_poly.entity_id
_entity_poly.type
_entity_poly.pdbx_seq_one_letter_code
_entity_poly.pdbx_strand_id
1 'polypeptide(L)' 'MSALDADGLGEQVELRVRLRGEPPEVLLEMDTVWSGGVVDRNRANDRQRVLVLETGDAYYF' A
#
# COMPACT_ATOMS: atom_id res chain seq x y z
N MET A 1 -12.10 -21.39 -2.85
CA MET A 1 -11.21 -20.66 -1.92
C MET A 1 -9.80 -21.04 -2.29
N SER A 2 -9.13 -20.21 -3.07
CA SER A 2 -7.73 -20.43 -3.43
C SER A 2 -6.86 -19.83 -2.34
N ALA A 3 -5.93 -20.61 -1.80
CA ALA A 3 -4.88 -20.06 -0.96
C ALA A 3 -3.96 -19.21 -1.84
N LEU A 4 -3.66 -17.99 -1.43
CA LEU A 4 -2.62 -17.20 -2.08
C LEU A 4 -1.31 -17.96 -1.86
N ASP A 5 -0.60 -18.25 -2.95
CA ASP A 5 0.70 -18.89 -2.88
C ASP A 5 1.64 -17.95 -2.11
N ALA A 6 2.31 -18.44 -1.07
CA ALA A 6 3.11 -17.60 -0.18
C ALA A 6 4.28 -16.94 -0.93
N ASP A 7 4.71 -17.56 -2.04
CA ASP A 7 5.74 -17.07 -2.97
C ASP A 7 5.15 -16.56 -4.30
N GLY A 8 3.82 -16.41 -4.38
CA GLY A 8 3.13 -15.89 -5.55
C GLY A 8 3.45 -14.42 -5.76
N LEU A 9 3.83 -14.05 -6.99
CA LEU A 9 3.91 -12.64 -7.38
C LEU A 9 2.49 -12.06 -7.33
N GLY A 10 2.28 -11.06 -6.46
CA GLY A 10 1.02 -10.32 -6.40
C GLY A 10 0.71 -9.62 -7.73
N GLU A 11 -0.55 -9.22 -7.91
CA GLU A 11 -0.96 -8.45 -9.08
C GLU A 11 -0.66 -6.96 -8.88
N GLN A 12 -0.24 -6.28 -9.95
CA GLN A 12 -0.06 -4.84 -9.94
C GLN A 12 -1.44 -4.16 -9.94
N VAL A 13 -1.63 -3.20 -9.03
CA VAL A 13 -2.84 -2.37 -8.96
C VAL A 13 -2.48 -0.92 -9.24
N GLU A 14 -3.15 -0.29 -10.21
CA GLU A 14 -3.01 1.14 -10.49
C GLU A 14 -4.10 1.95 -9.78
N LEU A 15 -3.70 2.93 -8.96
CA LEU A 15 -4.59 3.83 -8.23
C LEU A 15 -4.35 5.27 -8.69
N ARG A 16 -5.37 5.90 -9.29
CA ARG A 16 -5.33 7.31 -9.66
C ARG A 16 -6.07 8.15 -8.62
N VAL A 17 -5.35 9.04 -7.94
CA VAL A 17 -5.90 9.94 -6.93
C VAL A 17 -5.79 11.39 -7.40
N ARG A 18 -6.84 12.19 -7.17
CA ARG A 18 -6.80 13.64 -7.42
C ARG A 18 -6.75 14.39 -6.10
N LEU A 19 -5.73 15.20 -5.93
CA LEU A 19 -5.56 16.07 -4.76
C LEU A 19 -6.35 17.37 -4.92
N ARG A 20 -6.69 17.99 -3.80
CA ARG A 20 -7.29 19.33 -3.79
C ARG A 20 -6.18 20.36 -3.68
N GLY A 21 -5.99 21.15 -4.74
CA GLY A 21 -4.87 22.11 -4.81
C GLY A 21 -3.53 21.39 -4.98
N GLU A 22 -2.46 22.06 -4.55
CA GLU A 22 -1.07 21.61 -4.67
C GLU A 22 -0.47 21.51 -3.26
N PRO A 23 -0.75 20.43 -2.51
CA PRO A 23 -0.15 20.24 -1.20
C PRO A 23 1.33 19.87 -1.36
N PRO A 24 2.23 20.45 -0.53
CA PRO A 24 3.66 20.14 -0.60
C PRO A 24 4.00 18.72 -0.10
N GLU A 25 3.03 18.06 0.55
CA GLU A 25 3.17 16.78 1.21
C GLU A 25 1.86 15.98 1.13
N VAL A 26 1.96 14.67 0.88
CA VAL A 26 0.87 13.69 0.99
C VAL A 26 1.32 12.48 1.79
N LEU A 27 0.47 12.02 2.72
CA LEU A 27 0.65 10.76 3.44
C LEU A 27 -0.28 9.69 2.83
N LEU A 28 0.30 8.58 2.37
CA LEU A 28 -0.43 7.37 1.98
C LEU A 28 -0.37 6.35 3.12
N GLU A 29 -1.54 5.91 3.59
CA GLU A 29 -1.67 4.83 4.58
C GLU A 29 -2.37 3.64 3.94
N MET A 30 -1.74 2.48 4.00
CA MET A 30 -2.28 1.22 3.47
C MET A 30 -2.30 0.17 4.57
N ASP A 31 -3.45 -0.47 4.75
CA ASP A 31 -3.65 -1.57 5.68
C ASP A 31 -3.86 -2.88 4.92
N THR A 32 -3.20 -3.95 5.35
CA THR A 32 -3.41 -5.29 4.79
C THR A 32 -4.57 -6.00 5.48
N VAL A 33 -5.62 -6.35 4.72
CA VAL A 33 -6.75 -7.13 5.23
C VAL A 33 -6.57 -8.61 4.87
N TRP A 34 -6.20 -9.41 5.86
CA TRP A 34 -6.08 -10.86 5.70
C TRP A 34 -7.46 -11.53 5.71
N SER A 35 -7.78 -12.31 4.68
CA SER A 35 -8.96 -13.20 4.67
C SER A 35 -8.50 -14.67 4.71
N GLY A 36 -9.19 -15.51 5.51
CA GLY A 36 -8.91 -16.96 5.57
C GLY A 36 -8.20 -17.48 6.84
N GLY A 37 -8.10 -16.69 7.92
CA GLY A 37 -7.63 -17.19 9.23
C GLY A 37 -6.10 -17.31 9.37
N VAL A 38 -5.35 -16.92 8.34
CA VAL A 38 -3.89 -16.75 8.42
C VAL A 38 -3.64 -15.33 8.92
N VAL A 39 -3.30 -15.21 10.20
CA VAL A 39 -2.89 -13.95 10.83
C VAL A 39 -1.38 -13.94 10.84
N ASP A 40 -0.75 -13.00 10.13
CA ASP A 40 0.67 -12.74 10.32
C ASP A 40 0.90 -12.35 11.80
N ARG A 41 1.87 -12.99 12.45
CA ARG A 41 2.22 -12.70 13.85
C ARG A 41 2.89 -11.34 13.99
N ASN A 42 3.27 -10.69 12.90
CA ASN A 42 3.82 -9.33 12.90
C ASN A 42 2.83 -8.28 12.35
N ARG A 43 1.68 -8.10 13.05
CA ARG A 43 0.69 -7.06 12.74
C ARG A 43 1.25 -5.63 12.65
N ALA A 44 2.44 -5.38 13.18
CA ALA A 44 3.09 -4.07 13.07
C ALA A 44 3.50 -3.73 11.62
N ASN A 45 3.62 -4.74 10.73
CA ASN A 45 3.93 -4.55 9.31
C ASN A 45 2.67 -4.45 8.42
N ASP A 46 1.48 -4.66 8.98
CA ASP A 46 0.23 -4.56 8.22
C ASP A 46 -0.06 -3.12 7.79
N ARG A 47 0.55 -2.13 8.48
CA ARG A 47 0.41 -0.71 8.20
C ARG A 47 1.67 -0.17 7.54
N GLN A 48 1.52 0.27 6.29
CA GLN A 48 2.55 1.01 5.58
C GLN A 48 2.18 2.48 5.50
N ARG A 49 3.16 3.35 5.81
CA ARG A 49 3.02 4.81 5.75
C ARG A 49 4.09 5.35 4.82
N VAL A 50 3.67 6.03 3.76
CA VAL A 50 4.59 6.63 2.79
C VAL A 50 4.38 8.13 2.74
N LEU A 51 5.47 8.86 2.93
CA LEU A 51 5.54 10.31 2.80
C LEU A 51 5.94 10.66 1.36
N VAL A 52 5.03 11.27 0.61
CA VAL A 52 5.27 11.73 -0.76
C VAL A 52 5.41 13.25 -0.71
N LEU A 53 6.57 13.74 -1.13
CA LEU A 53 6.88 15.16 -1.19
C LEU A 53 6.67 15.68 -2.62
N GLU A 54 6.37 16.97 -2.75
CA GLU A 54 6.26 17.65 -4.04
C GLU A 54 7.65 17.92 -4.64
N THR A 55 8.44 16.88 -4.92
CA THR A 55 9.76 17.01 -5.57
C THR A 55 9.67 17.04 -7.09
N GLY A 56 8.55 16.57 -7.66
CA GLY A 56 8.37 16.35 -9.09
C GLY A 56 8.83 14.97 -9.58
N ASP A 57 9.34 14.11 -8.70
CA ASP A 57 9.78 12.76 -9.04
C ASP A 57 8.62 11.76 -9.04
N ALA A 58 8.74 10.71 -9.88
CA ALA A 58 7.84 9.56 -9.81
C ALA A 58 8.27 8.61 -8.68
N TYR A 59 7.31 8.21 -7.84
CA TYR A 59 7.52 7.27 -6.75
C TYR A 59 6.92 5.90 -7.08
N TYR A 60 7.62 4.83 -6.71
CA TYR A 60 7.19 3.44 -6.87
C TYR A 60 7.16 2.76 -5.50
N PHE A 61 6.11 2.00 -5.21
CA PHE A 61 5.84 1.34 -3.93
C PHE A 61 5.43 -0.10 -4.17
#